data_AF-A0A7C3ZGX3-F1
#
_entry.id   AF-A0A7C3ZGX3-F1
#
_cell.length_a   1.000
_cell.length_b   1.000
_cell.length_c   1.000
_cell.angle_alpha   90.00
_cell.angle_beta   90.00
_cell.angle_gamma   90.00
#
_symmetry.space_group_name_H-M   'P 1'
#
loop_
_entity.id
_entity.type
_entity.pdbx_description
1 polymer ?
#
loop_
_entity_poly.entity_id
_entity_poly.type
_entity_poly.pdbx_seq_one_letter_code
_entity_poly.pdbx_strand_id
1 'polypeptide(L)'
;MEKLSNPGKFKWRKNTIAVFAGKVKGTSVSNIRRIRKGEQIQLSDEESLLAFSVKVQKNSPEFNGYTYLDTLNPAAVRNFIKVTHEAYKKRFKDRLGRSIPGFFTDEPYQSSSMFPEDWARTGMASAPWTDKLPLVFRRRYGYDIINHLPELFLDINNQLFTQPRYHYHDCVTHLFADSFGRQIGQWCEKNNLILTGHLQKEDLLSTQTEWLGSCMRLYEHMQAPGLDLLTQHMRIFTVAKQVNSAARQFGRKWRFTETYGCTGWDFPFVGHKALGDWQAALGINLRGVHLTWYSMLGQRKRECPASFLQSPWKQFYKHVEEYFGRVNVTLTQGEEVRELLVILPLESVWLLSRADWQLNRQMTEQDRAFWHLCDTLLANHLDFDYGDEDILARHGSIGKKQGVPVLQVGKATYCSVLVPPMLTMRRTTLALLRKFREAGGDVVFAGDAPAYLDAVPSTMVREFADQCRKSPADGPGMVSVVEKYSRRISIVGADGKELKPVLYLLREDEEAFYLFICNTGRDFTMPGPPVSHYGPKPDLARAGTVESKVAPEPAEDEKWKGYGGGHGQREVECRHDSDSADFVLETAACEQDLAFSEVHINGIPGWQYAP
;
A
#
# COMPACT_ATOMS: atom_id res chain seq x y z
N MET A 1 -21.62 16.86 -4.15
CA MET A 1 -22.70 17.29 -3.25
C MET A 1 -22.49 18.75 -2.86
N GLU A 2 -23.56 19.53 -2.84
CA GLU A 2 -23.61 20.92 -2.38
C GLU A 2 -24.81 21.07 -1.45
N LYS A 3 -24.57 21.56 -0.23
CA LYS A 3 -25.61 21.90 0.76
C LYS A 3 -26.11 23.32 0.51
N LEU A 4 -27.41 23.46 0.37
CA LEU A 4 -28.07 24.76 0.18
C LEU A 4 -29.15 24.95 1.25
N SER A 5 -28.98 25.98 2.08
CA SER A 5 -29.97 26.35 3.10
C SER A 5 -31.11 27.21 2.55
N ASN A 6 -30.98 27.76 1.33
CA ASN A 6 -32.03 28.57 0.69
C ASN A 6 -32.43 27.97 -0.68
N PRO A 7 -33.65 27.40 -0.81
CA PRO A 7 -34.10 26.75 -2.02
C PRO A 7 -34.27 27.71 -3.21
N GLY A 8 -34.51 29.00 -2.98
CA GLY A 8 -34.59 30.02 -4.04
C GLY A 8 -33.27 30.25 -4.79
N LYS A 9 -32.13 29.84 -4.21
CA LYS A 9 -30.82 29.90 -4.87
C LYS A 9 -30.56 28.69 -5.78
N PHE A 10 -31.34 27.62 -5.64
CA PHE A 10 -31.15 26.41 -6.42
C PHE A 10 -31.77 26.52 -7.81
N LYS A 11 -31.03 26.10 -8.83
CA LYS A 11 -31.53 25.93 -10.19
C LYS A 11 -31.09 24.58 -10.71
N TRP A 12 -32.02 23.84 -11.31
CA TRP A 12 -31.70 22.60 -12.01
C TRP A 12 -30.75 22.90 -13.19
N ARG A 13 -29.57 22.31 -13.19
CA ARG A 13 -28.58 22.43 -14.27
C ARG A 13 -28.51 21.12 -15.04
N LYS A 14 -27.94 21.15 -16.25
CA LYS A 14 -27.76 19.95 -17.08
C LYS A 14 -26.92 18.87 -16.38
N ASN A 15 -25.98 19.29 -15.54
CA ASN A 15 -25.09 18.39 -14.80
C ASN A 15 -25.64 17.99 -13.42
N THR A 16 -26.83 18.44 -13.02
CA THR A 16 -27.49 18.00 -11.78
C THR A 16 -28.06 16.59 -11.99
N ILE A 17 -27.64 15.63 -11.16
CA ILE A 17 -28.06 14.22 -11.25
C ILE A 17 -29.13 13.84 -10.22
N ALA A 18 -29.13 14.50 -9.06
CA ALA A 18 -30.17 14.32 -8.05
C ALA A 18 -30.23 15.50 -7.09
N VAL A 19 -31.37 15.65 -6.44
CA VAL A 19 -31.60 16.62 -5.38
C VAL A 19 -32.37 15.93 -4.26
N PHE A 20 -31.93 16.17 -3.03
CA PHE A 20 -32.57 15.66 -1.83
C PHE A 20 -32.86 16.82 -0.87
N ALA A 21 -33.84 16.65 0.00
CA ALA A 21 -34.10 17.52 1.13
C ALA A 21 -34.01 16.70 2.42
N GLY A 22 -33.44 17.26 3.47
CA GLY A 22 -33.35 16.61 4.78
C GLY A 22 -32.74 17.52 5.85
N LYS A 23 -32.81 17.11 7.11
CA LYS A 23 -32.25 17.82 8.25
C LYS A 23 -30.78 17.44 8.41
N VAL A 24 -29.87 18.35 8.05
CA VAL A 24 -28.42 18.09 8.04
C VAL A 24 -27.79 18.66 9.31
N LYS A 25 -27.18 17.79 10.13
CA LYS A 25 -26.43 18.16 11.34
C LYS A 25 -25.03 17.56 11.27
N GLY A 26 -24.02 18.39 11.02
CA GLY A 26 -22.65 17.93 10.78
C GLY A 26 -22.59 16.98 9.57
N THR A 27 -22.09 15.77 9.79
CA THR A 27 -21.98 14.69 8.79
C THR A 27 -23.17 13.72 8.82
N SER A 28 -24.22 14.02 9.59
CA SER A 28 -25.46 13.24 9.63
C SER A 28 -26.61 13.95 8.94
N VAL A 29 -27.52 13.18 8.34
CA VAL A 29 -28.78 13.68 7.78
C VAL A 29 -29.95 12.79 8.16
N SER A 30 -31.09 13.40 8.47
CA SER A 30 -32.35 12.71 8.80
C SER A 30 -33.52 13.22 7.98
N ASN A 31 -34.62 12.45 7.94
CA ASN A 31 -35.85 12.75 7.19
C ASN A 31 -35.59 13.04 5.70
N ILE A 32 -34.67 12.27 5.11
CA ILE A 32 -34.24 12.50 3.75
C ILE A 32 -35.31 12.09 2.73
N ARG A 33 -35.56 12.95 1.75
CA ARG A 33 -36.46 12.67 0.62
C ARG A 33 -35.88 13.17 -0.68
N ARG A 34 -36.13 12.43 -1.77
CA ARG A 34 -35.71 12.82 -3.13
C ARG A 34 -36.70 13.83 -3.70
N ILE A 35 -36.18 14.93 -4.23
CA ILE A 35 -36.96 15.97 -4.91
C ILE A 35 -36.91 15.71 -6.41
N ARG A 36 -38.08 15.59 -7.06
CA ARG A 36 -38.15 15.34 -8.50
C ARG A 36 -38.02 16.65 -9.28
N LYS A 37 -37.48 16.56 -10.49
CA LYS A 37 -37.41 17.72 -11.40
C LYS A 37 -38.83 18.18 -11.73
N GLY A 38 -39.11 19.47 -11.50
CA GLY A 38 -40.43 20.06 -11.70
C GLY A 38 -41.33 20.09 -10.45
N GLU A 39 -40.91 19.43 -9.37
CA GLU A 39 -41.60 19.51 -8.07
C GLU A 39 -41.32 20.88 -7.41
N GLN A 40 -42.34 21.44 -6.74
CA GLN A 40 -42.14 22.64 -5.92
C GLN A 40 -41.29 22.28 -4.70
N ILE A 41 -40.20 23.04 -4.49
CA ILE A 41 -39.30 22.80 -3.36
C ILE A 41 -39.85 23.54 -2.15
N GLN A 42 -40.36 22.77 -1.18
CA GLN A 42 -40.72 23.27 0.15
C GLN A 42 -39.77 22.65 1.18
N LEU A 43 -39.06 23.50 1.90
CA LEU A 43 -38.18 23.13 3.01
C LEU A 43 -38.79 23.70 4.29
N SER A 44 -38.68 22.96 5.40
CA SER A 44 -38.85 23.57 6.72
C SER A 44 -37.61 24.36 7.13
N ASP A 45 -37.72 25.18 8.17
CA ASP A 45 -36.61 26.02 8.68
C ASP A 45 -35.37 25.21 9.11
N GLU A 46 -35.55 23.91 9.39
CA GLU A 46 -34.49 22.99 9.82
C GLU A 46 -33.91 22.15 8.67
N GLU A 47 -34.49 22.24 7.47
CA GLU A 47 -34.08 21.44 6.32
C GLU A 47 -33.09 22.17 5.42
N SER A 48 -32.22 21.39 4.78
CA SER A 48 -31.35 21.86 3.71
C SER A 48 -31.56 21.00 2.47
N LEU A 49 -31.33 21.61 1.31
CA LEU A 49 -31.18 20.86 0.06
C LEU A 49 -29.77 20.29 -0.05
N LEU A 50 -29.68 19.07 -0.56
CA LEU A 50 -28.46 18.43 -0.99
C LEU A 50 -28.53 18.24 -2.50
N ALA A 51 -27.79 19.07 -3.25
CA ALA A 51 -27.71 19.01 -4.69
C ALA A 51 -26.50 18.19 -5.13
N PHE A 52 -26.72 17.20 -5.99
CA PHE A 52 -25.68 16.36 -6.55
C PHE A 52 -25.50 16.70 -8.03
N SER A 53 -24.27 17.01 -8.40
CA SER A 53 -23.91 17.31 -9.78
C SER A 53 -22.57 16.69 -10.14
N VAL A 54 -22.44 16.31 -11.42
CA VAL A 54 -21.18 15.84 -12.00
C VAL A 54 -20.38 17.08 -12.43
N LYS A 55 -19.12 17.14 -12.02
CA LYS A 55 -18.17 18.18 -12.43
C LYS A 55 -17.06 17.54 -13.22
N VAL A 56 -16.90 17.95 -14.47
CA VAL A 56 -15.75 17.56 -15.29
C VAL A 56 -14.57 18.43 -14.88
N GLN A 57 -13.40 17.82 -14.70
CA GLN A 57 -12.17 18.53 -14.40
C GLN A 57 -11.89 19.57 -15.50
N LYS A 58 -11.44 20.76 -15.08
CA LYS A 58 -11.00 21.79 -16.03
C LYS A 58 -9.56 21.55 -16.43
N ASN A 59 -9.21 21.99 -17.63
CA ASN A 59 -7.82 22.03 -18.06
C ASN A 59 -6.98 22.81 -17.05
N SER A 60 -5.78 22.31 -16.76
CA SER A 60 -4.93 22.91 -15.74
C SER A 60 -3.44 22.81 -16.10
N PRO A 61 -2.58 23.73 -15.60
CA PRO A 61 -1.14 23.68 -15.84
C PRO A 61 -0.48 22.39 -15.34
N GLU A 62 -1.03 21.79 -14.28
CA GLU A 62 -0.56 20.51 -13.71
C GLU A 62 -0.56 19.38 -14.76
N PHE A 63 -1.48 19.44 -15.74
CA PHE A 63 -1.55 18.48 -16.84
C PHE A 63 -1.24 19.14 -18.18
N ASN A 64 -0.27 20.07 -18.20
CA ASN A 64 0.20 20.78 -19.40
C ASN A 64 -0.93 21.44 -20.20
N GLY A 65 -1.92 22.02 -19.51
CA GLY A 65 -3.07 22.67 -20.13
C GLY A 65 -4.18 21.70 -20.59
N TYR A 66 -4.15 20.45 -20.13
CA TYR A 66 -5.20 19.44 -20.34
C TYR A 66 -5.81 19.00 -19.00
N THR A 67 -6.65 17.97 -19.02
CA THR A 67 -7.19 17.30 -17.83
C THR A 67 -6.45 16.01 -17.56
N TYR A 68 -6.63 15.47 -16.36
CA TYR A 68 -6.26 14.08 -16.10
C TYR A 68 -7.14 13.09 -16.88
N LEU A 69 -6.68 11.86 -17.03
CA LEU A 69 -7.42 10.77 -17.68
C LEU A 69 -8.58 10.32 -16.77
N ASP A 70 -9.76 10.06 -17.35
CA ASP A 70 -10.81 9.30 -16.65
C ASP A 70 -10.37 7.82 -16.56
N THR A 71 -9.67 7.48 -15.49
CA THR A 71 -9.13 6.14 -15.21
C THR A 71 -10.21 5.12 -14.88
N LEU A 72 -11.45 5.56 -14.61
CA LEU A 72 -12.62 4.71 -14.35
C LEU A 72 -13.37 4.32 -15.63
N ASN A 73 -13.09 4.99 -16.75
CA ASN A 73 -13.80 4.76 -18.01
C ASN A 73 -12.96 3.91 -18.96
N PRO A 74 -13.40 2.67 -19.27
CA PRO A 74 -12.60 1.78 -20.09
C PRO A 74 -12.46 2.26 -21.53
N ALA A 75 -13.37 3.11 -22.03
CA ALA A 75 -13.23 3.70 -23.37
C ALA A 75 -12.18 4.81 -23.40
N ALA A 76 -12.09 5.63 -22.34
CA ALA A 76 -11.05 6.63 -22.18
C ALA A 76 -9.68 5.97 -22.09
N VAL A 77 -9.53 4.92 -21.27
CA VAL A 77 -8.27 4.17 -21.16
C VAL A 77 -7.90 3.47 -22.47
N ARG A 78 -8.85 2.89 -23.22
CA ARG A 78 -8.54 2.35 -24.56
C ARG A 78 -7.99 3.43 -25.50
N ASN A 79 -8.57 4.62 -25.47
CA ASN A 79 -8.06 5.72 -26.26
C ASN A 79 -6.68 6.18 -25.77
N PHE A 80 -6.44 6.20 -24.46
CA PHE A 80 -5.13 6.45 -23.88
C PHE A 80 -4.09 5.46 -24.40
N ILE A 81 -4.34 4.15 -24.32
CA ILE A 81 -3.47 3.09 -24.88
C ILE A 81 -3.22 3.31 -26.38
N LYS A 82 -4.25 3.67 -27.14
CA LYS A 82 -4.12 3.96 -28.58
C LYS A 82 -3.18 5.15 -28.87
N VAL A 83 -3.26 6.23 -28.10
CA VAL A 83 -2.44 7.43 -28.36
C VAL A 83 -1.06 7.38 -27.71
N THR A 84 -0.85 6.52 -26.71
CA THR A 84 0.44 6.33 -26.04
C THR A 84 1.11 5.02 -26.47
N HIS A 85 0.67 3.90 -25.90
CA HIS A 85 1.29 2.58 -26.02
C HIS A 85 1.39 2.12 -27.48
N GLU A 86 0.32 2.22 -28.26
CA GLU A 86 0.34 1.88 -29.69
C GLU A 86 1.20 2.84 -30.52
N ALA A 87 1.28 4.12 -30.14
CA ALA A 87 2.15 5.08 -30.81
C ALA A 87 3.64 4.76 -30.54
N TYR A 88 4.00 4.46 -29.29
CA TYR A 88 5.33 3.98 -28.93
C TYR A 88 5.68 2.68 -29.64
N LYS A 89 4.73 1.72 -29.68
CA LYS A 89 4.91 0.46 -30.41
C LYS A 89 5.15 0.70 -31.90
N LYS A 90 4.38 1.57 -32.55
CA LYS A 90 4.60 1.90 -33.97
C LYS A 90 5.98 2.51 -34.22
N ARG A 91 6.43 3.41 -33.33
CA ARG A 91 7.70 4.15 -33.50
C ARG A 91 8.94 3.33 -33.14
N PHE A 92 8.85 2.47 -32.14
CA PHE A 92 9.97 1.76 -31.51
C PHE A 92 9.79 0.25 -31.50
N LYS A 93 9.02 -0.32 -32.44
CA LYS A 93 8.73 -1.76 -32.53
C LYS A 93 9.97 -2.65 -32.37
N ASP A 94 11.09 -2.28 -33.00
CA ASP A 94 12.30 -3.10 -33.04
C ASP A 94 13.11 -3.03 -31.72
N ARG A 95 12.73 -2.10 -30.83
CA ARG A 95 13.35 -1.87 -29.52
C ARG A 95 12.52 -2.39 -28.35
N LEU A 96 11.21 -2.52 -28.51
CA LEU A 96 10.30 -3.06 -27.51
C LEU A 96 10.61 -4.52 -27.19
N GLY A 97 10.57 -4.88 -25.91
CA GLY A 97 10.94 -6.21 -25.41
C GLY A 97 12.45 -6.49 -25.47
N ARG A 98 13.26 -5.51 -25.90
CA ARG A 98 14.72 -5.58 -25.98
C ARG A 98 15.32 -4.46 -25.15
N SER A 99 15.71 -3.36 -25.80
CA SER A 99 16.24 -2.16 -25.13
C SER A 99 15.17 -1.34 -24.38
N ILE A 100 13.89 -1.55 -24.69
CA ILE A 100 12.76 -0.97 -23.97
C ILE A 100 11.95 -2.13 -23.40
N PRO A 101 12.17 -2.50 -22.12
CA PRO A 101 11.55 -3.69 -21.53
C PRO A 101 10.07 -3.52 -21.22
N GLY A 102 9.59 -2.27 -21.15
CA GLY A 102 8.22 -2.02 -20.74
C GLY A 102 7.90 -0.55 -20.49
N PHE A 103 6.85 -0.34 -19.71
CA PHE A 103 6.26 0.96 -19.38
C PHE A 103 6.22 1.16 -17.86
N PHE A 104 6.50 2.39 -17.45
CA PHE A 104 6.40 2.86 -16.08
C PHE A 104 5.12 3.69 -15.92
N THR A 105 4.36 3.46 -14.85
CA THR A 105 3.26 4.34 -14.43
C THR A 105 3.64 5.04 -13.15
N ASP A 106 3.54 6.37 -13.15
CA ASP A 106 3.81 7.23 -12.01
C ASP A 106 2.48 7.65 -11.37
N GLU A 107 2.30 7.29 -10.10
CA GLU A 107 1.17 7.66 -9.25
C GLU A 107 -0.22 7.73 -9.94
N PRO A 108 -0.70 6.69 -10.64
CA PRO A 108 -2.06 6.70 -11.16
C PRO A 108 -3.09 6.70 -10.02
N TYR A 109 -4.19 7.42 -10.19
CA TYR A 109 -5.26 7.50 -9.19
C TYR A 109 -6.67 7.53 -9.79
N GLN A 110 -7.67 7.23 -8.95
CA GLN A 110 -9.08 7.18 -9.34
C GLN A 110 -9.75 8.57 -9.41
N SER A 111 -9.27 9.54 -8.63
CA SER A 111 -9.68 10.94 -8.63
C SER A 111 -8.69 11.80 -7.85
N SER A 112 -8.52 13.07 -8.23
CA SER A 112 -7.63 14.01 -7.55
C SER A 112 -8.24 14.64 -6.26
N SER A 113 -9.39 14.14 -5.80
CA SER A 113 -10.09 14.62 -4.60
C SER A 113 -11.22 13.65 -4.23
N MET A 114 -11.16 13.04 -3.03
CA MET A 114 -12.35 12.59 -2.33
C MET A 114 -12.59 13.49 -1.13
N PHE A 115 -13.67 14.25 -1.20
CA PHE A 115 -14.17 15.14 -0.14
C PHE A 115 -13.26 16.35 0.12
N PRO A 116 -13.78 17.59 0.07
CA PRO A 116 -13.10 18.75 0.64
C PRO A 116 -12.85 18.47 2.12
N GLU A 117 -11.67 18.86 2.60
CA GLU A 117 -11.22 18.75 3.99
C GLU A 117 -12.13 19.51 4.99
N ASP A 118 -13.17 20.18 4.51
CA ASP A 118 -14.00 21.07 5.30
C ASP A 118 -15.45 21.15 4.79
N TRP A 119 -16.15 20.01 4.81
CA TRP A 119 -17.60 19.97 4.55
C TRP A 119 -18.36 20.82 5.58
N ALA A 120 -17.94 20.78 6.84
CA ALA A 120 -18.53 21.59 7.91
C ALA A 120 -18.55 23.08 7.57
N ARG A 121 -17.47 23.64 7.01
CA ARG A 121 -17.40 25.04 6.58
C ARG A 121 -18.03 25.31 5.23
N THR A 122 -17.78 24.44 4.24
CA THR A 122 -18.10 24.76 2.84
C THR A 122 -19.47 24.26 2.40
N GLY A 123 -20.01 23.24 3.07
CA GLY A 123 -21.19 22.51 2.59
C GLY A 123 -20.96 21.84 1.24
N MET A 124 -19.70 21.57 0.86
CA MET A 124 -19.36 20.92 -0.41
C MET A 124 -18.67 19.58 -0.16
N ALA A 125 -19.00 18.58 -0.97
CA ALA A 125 -18.35 17.28 -0.94
C ALA A 125 -18.21 16.69 -2.37
N SER A 126 -17.11 16.00 -2.65
CA SER A 126 -16.80 15.39 -3.97
C SER A 126 -16.42 13.93 -3.81
N ALA A 127 -16.72 13.13 -4.82
CA ALA A 127 -16.27 11.75 -4.89
C ALA A 127 -16.07 11.37 -6.37
N PRO A 128 -15.17 10.42 -6.69
CA PRO A 128 -14.92 9.94 -8.03
C PRO A 128 -16.19 9.59 -8.77
N TRP A 129 -16.28 10.01 -10.04
CA TRP A 129 -17.46 9.73 -10.84
C TRP A 129 -17.09 9.59 -12.30
N THR A 130 -17.71 8.61 -12.95
CA THR A 130 -17.71 8.46 -14.40
C THR A 130 -19.13 8.15 -14.87
N ASP A 131 -19.49 8.50 -16.10
CA ASP A 131 -20.84 8.31 -16.65
C ASP A 131 -21.28 6.84 -16.66
N LYS A 132 -20.32 5.90 -16.63
CA LYS A 132 -20.60 4.46 -16.57
C LYS A 132 -20.90 3.93 -15.17
N LEU A 133 -20.55 4.67 -14.12
CA LEU A 133 -20.66 4.19 -12.75
C LEU A 133 -22.08 3.74 -12.39
N PRO A 134 -23.17 4.50 -12.66
CA PRO A 134 -24.52 4.06 -12.31
C PRO A 134 -24.94 2.75 -12.99
N LEU A 135 -24.55 2.55 -14.25
CA LEU A 135 -24.88 1.34 -14.99
C LEU A 135 -24.14 0.12 -14.43
N VAL A 136 -22.83 0.27 -14.15
CA VAL A 136 -22.01 -0.82 -13.61
C VAL A 136 -22.43 -1.15 -12.18
N PHE A 137 -22.69 -0.12 -11.37
CA PHE A 137 -23.19 -0.27 -10.01
C PHE A 137 -24.50 -1.08 -9.98
N ARG A 138 -25.49 -0.69 -10.80
CA ARG A 138 -26.78 -1.39 -10.86
C ARG A 138 -26.64 -2.85 -11.28
N ARG A 139 -25.70 -3.16 -12.19
CA ARG A 139 -25.41 -4.54 -12.59
C ARG A 139 -24.77 -5.36 -11.48
N ARG A 140 -23.91 -4.75 -10.66
CA ARG A 140 -23.20 -5.44 -9.57
C ARG A 140 -24.08 -5.68 -8.34
N TYR A 141 -24.94 -4.72 -7.98
CA TYR A 141 -25.66 -4.75 -6.70
C TYR A 141 -27.19 -4.76 -6.81
N GLY A 142 -27.74 -4.60 -8.01
CA GLY A 142 -29.19 -4.75 -8.24
C GLY A 142 -30.04 -3.50 -7.95
N TYR A 143 -29.46 -2.37 -7.57
CA TYR A 143 -30.19 -1.12 -7.32
C TYR A 143 -29.49 0.13 -7.89
N ASP A 144 -30.21 1.25 -7.94
CA ASP A 144 -29.73 2.50 -8.55
C ASP A 144 -29.06 3.40 -7.51
N ILE A 145 -27.75 3.61 -7.67
CA ILE A 145 -26.93 4.48 -6.81
C ILE A 145 -27.43 5.94 -6.77
N ILE A 146 -28.14 6.40 -7.80
CA ILE A 146 -28.66 7.78 -7.83
C ILE A 146 -29.68 8.02 -6.70
N ASN A 147 -30.37 6.98 -6.23
CA ASN A 147 -31.27 7.07 -5.08
C ASN A 147 -30.54 7.15 -3.74
N HIS A 148 -29.26 6.80 -3.70
CA HIS A 148 -28.45 6.65 -2.49
C HIS A 148 -27.23 7.57 -2.46
N LEU A 149 -27.22 8.62 -3.28
CA LEU A 149 -26.09 9.57 -3.29
C LEU A 149 -25.80 10.21 -1.93
N PRO A 150 -26.78 10.53 -1.07
CA PRO A 150 -26.50 11.04 0.27
C PRO A 150 -25.65 10.09 1.13
N GLU A 151 -25.90 8.78 1.07
CA GLU A 151 -25.18 7.75 1.83
C GLU A 151 -23.66 7.74 1.58
N LEU A 152 -23.21 8.17 0.40
CA LEU A 152 -21.79 8.25 0.04
C LEU A 152 -21.05 9.30 0.87
N PHE A 153 -21.75 10.33 1.33
CA PHE A 153 -21.13 11.50 1.96
C PHE A 153 -21.56 11.69 3.41
N LEU A 154 -22.72 11.17 3.81
CA LEU A 154 -23.34 11.44 5.10
C LEU A 154 -23.86 10.15 5.75
N ASP A 155 -23.99 10.18 7.06
CA ASP A 155 -24.67 9.14 7.84
C ASP A 155 -26.18 9.39 7.82
N ILE A 156 -26.94 8.42 7.32
CA ILE A 156 -28.40 8.57 7.17
C ILE A 156 -29.08 8.07 8.43
N ASN A 157 -29.92 8.88 9.06
CA ASN A 157 -30.65 8.54 10.28
C ASN A 157 -29.73 8.01 11.40
N ASN A 158 -28.52 8.58 11.51
CA ASN A 158 -27.46 8.15 12.43
C ASN A 158 -26.96 6.71 12.22
N GLN A 159 -27.25 6.08 11.08
CA GLN A 159 -26.60 4.84 10.68
C GLN A 159 -25.19 5.16 10.18
N LEU A 160 -24.21 4.82 11.00
CA LEU A 160 -22.79 5.09 10.72
C LEU A 160 -22.29 4.36 9.49
N PHE A 161 -22.80 3.15 9.22
CA PHE A 161 -22.34 2.30 8.12
C PHE A 161 -23.52 1.95 7.22
N THR A 162 -23.36 2.18 5.93
CA THR A 162 -24.41 1.94 4.94
C THR A 162 -23.87 1.11 3.79
N GLN A 163 -24.67 0.15 3.34
CA GLN A 163 -24.31 -0.72 2.23
C GLN A 163 -24.08 0.05 0.91
N PRO A 164 -24.84 1.12 0.56
CA PRO A 164 -24.54 1.93 -0.61
C PRO A 164 -23.16 2.58 -0.62
N ARG A 165 -22.64 3.03 0.55
CA ARG A 165 -21.29 3.58 0.66
C ARG A 165 -20.25 2.51 0.35
N TYR A 166 -20.36 1.35 1.01
CA TYR A 166 -19.52 0.19 0.76
C TYR A 166 -19.49 -0.21 -0.72
N HIS A 167 -20.67 -0.44 -1.31
CA HIS A 167 -20.81 -0.81 -2.72
C HIS A 167 -20.28 0.24 -3.68
N TYR A 168 -20.37 1.54 -3.33
CA TYR A 168 -19.81 2.62 -4.14
C TYR A 168 -18.28 2.50 -4.20
N HIS A 169 -17.61 2.37 -3.05
CA HIS A 169 -16.16 2.20 -3.01
C HIS A 169 -15.72 0.92 -3.74
N ASP A 170 -16.40 -0.22 -3.54
CA ASP A 170 -16.09 -1.44 -4.29
C ASP A 170 -16.25 -1.23 -5.81
N CYS A 171 -17.30 -0.52 -6.24
CA CYS A 171 -17.56 -0.30 -7.66
C CYS A 171 -16.54 0.64 -8.32
N VAL A 172 -16.15 1.72 -7.65
CA VAL A 172 -15.13 2.65 -8.15
C VAL A 172 -13.78 1.95 -8.21
N THR A 173 -13.41 1.23 -7.14
CA THR A 173 -12.17 0.41 -7.09
C THR A 173 -12.16 -0.61 -8.23
N HIS A 174 -13.27 -1.32 -8.45
CA HIS A 174 -13.42 -2.26 -9.55
C HIS A 174 -13.25 -1.57 -10.91
N LEU A 175 -13.90 -0.43 -11.14
CA LEU A 175 -13.78 0.32 -12.38
C LEU A 175 -12.35 0.78 -12.64
N PHE A 176 -11.63 1.25 -11.61
CA PHE A 176 -10.24 1.68 -11.73
C PHE A 176 -9.32 0.50 -12.06
N ALA A 177 -9.39 -0.58 -11.28
CA ALA A 177 -8.60 -1.79 -11.50
C ALA A 177 -8.87 -2.41 -12.88
N ASP A 178 -10.15 -2.51 -13.29
CA ASP A 178 -10.58 -3.11 -14.54
C ASP A 178 -10.25 -2.24 -15.77
N SER A 179 -10.45 -0.92 -15.65
CA SER A 179 -10.27 0.01 -16.76
C SER A 179 -8.82 0.39 -16.95
N PHE A 180 -8.11 0.81 -15.89
CA PHE A 180 -6.73 1.26 -15.96
C PHE A 180 -5.76 0.09 -15.83
N GLY A 181 -5.74 -0.55 -14.66
CA GLY A 181 -4.77 -1.62 -14.34
C GLY A 181 -4.82 -2.77 -15.34
N ARG A 182 -5.98 -3.43 -15.47
CA ARG A 182 -6.12 -4.62 -16.32
C ARG A 182 -5.89 -4.34 -17.80
N GLN A 183 -6.43 -3.25 -18.36
CA GLN A 183 -6.27 -2.99 -19.80
C GLN A 183 -4.82 -2.69 -20.18
N ILE A 184 -4.11 -1.90 -19.37
CA ILE A 184 -2.69 -1.60 -19.61
C ILE A 184 -1.85 -2.85 -19.35
N GLY A 185 -2.08 -3.54 -18.23
CA GLY A 185 -1.38 -4.77 -17.86
C GLY A 185 -1.51 -5.88 -18.91
N GLN A 186 -2.73 -6.12 -19.41
CA GLN A 186 -2.97 -7.09 -20.49
C GLN A 186 -2.37 -6.65 -21.82
N TRP A 187 -2.35 -5.34 -22.10
CA TRP A 187 -1.69 -4.83 -23.30
C TRP A 187 -0.18 -5.10 -23.21
N CYS A 188 0.46 -4.82 -22.07
CA CYS A 188 1.87 -5.11 -21.85
C CYS A 188 2.16 -6.61 -21.98
N GLU A 189 1.37 -7.47 -21.32
CA GLU A 189 1.52 -8.92 -21.38
C GLU A 189 1.43 -9.46 -22.81
N LYS A 190 0.42 -9.05 -23.59
CA LYS A 190 0.26 -9.45 -25.01
C LYS A 190 1.41 -9.02 -25.91
N ASN A 191 2.19 -8.03 -25.49
CA ASN A 191 3.34 -7.52 -26.23
C ASN A 191 4.68 -7.98 -25.64
N ASN A 192 4.69 -8.88 -24.66
CA ASN A 192 5.88 -9.32 -23.92
C ASN A 192 6.63 -8.16 -23.27
N LEU A 193 5.90 -7.24 -22.65
CA LEU A 193 6.41 -6.06 -21.97
C LEU A 193 6.05 -6.07 -20.49
N ILE A 194 6.86 -5.36 -19.71
CA ILE A 194 6.65 -5.18 -18.27
C ILE A 194 5.85 -3.90 -18.02
N LEU A 195 4.71 -3.99 -17.34
CA LEU A 195 4.14 -2.84 -16.62
C LEU A 195 4.75 -2.78 -15.22
N THR A 196 5.39 -1.66 -14.90
CA THR A 196 5.97 -1.36 -13.58
C THR A 196 5.60 0.06 -13.13
N GLY A 197 5.93 0.40 -11.89
CA GLY A 197 5.63 1.70 -11.29
C GLY A 197 5.17 1.55 -9.85
N HIS A 198 4.55 2.59 -9.34
CA HIS A 198 3.88 2.63 -8.03
C HIS A 198 2.58 3.42 -8.16
N LEU A 199 1.75 3.38 -7.14
CA LEU A 199 0.45 4.03 -7.09
C LEU A 199 0.49 5.26 -6.19
N GLN A 200 -0.49 6.14 -6.35
CA GLN A 200 -0.57 7.36 -5.54
C GLN A 200 -1.05 7.04 -4.11
N LYS A 201 -0.33 7.51 -3.08
CA LYS A 201 -0.80 7.54 -1.67
C LYS A 201 -1.12 6.17 -1.07
N GLU A 202 -0.18 5.24 -1.20
CA GLU A 202 -0.33 3.82 -0.84
C GLU A 202 -0.21 3.50 0.66
N ASP A 203 0.28 4.44 1.47
CA ASP A 203 0.82 4.17 2.80
C ASP A 203 -0.21 3.71 3.85
N LEU A 204 -1.39 4.36 3.85
CA LEU A 204 -2.44 4.18 4.84
C LEU A 204 -3.71 3.63 4.17
N LEU A 205 -4.53 2.86 4.90
CA LEU A 205 -5.79 2.34 4.36
C LEU A 205 -6.75 3.48 4.01
N SER A 206 -6.72 4.56 4.80
CA SER A 206 -7.53 5.75 4.57
C SER A 206 -7.14 6.50 3.30
N THR A 207 -5.84 6.73 3.07
CA THR A 207 -5.35 7.39 1.85
C THR A 207 -5.53 6.51 0.62
N GLN A 208 -5.33 5.19 0.75
CA GLN A 208 -5.68 4.25 -0.31
C GLN A 208 -7.16 4.35 -0.67
N THR A 209 -8.06 4.39 0.31
CA THR A 209 -9.50 4.51 0.07
C THR A 209 -9.86 5.77 -0.72
N GLU A 210 -9.20 6.89 -0.43
CA GLU A 210 -9.37 8.14 -1.16
C GLU A 210 -8.82 8.07 -2.60
N TRP A 211 -7.59 7.60 -2.77
CA TRP A 211 -6.85 7.76 -4.03
C TRP A 211 -6.95 6.57 -4.98
N LEU A 212 -7.14 5.35 -4.46
CA LEU A 212 -6.94 4.09 -5.19
C LEU A 212 -8.07 3.07 -5.01
N GLY A 213 -8.77 3.12 -3.89
CA GLY A 213 -9.65 2.04 -3.45
C GLY A 213 -8.89 0.88 -2.82
N SER A 214 -8.06 0.16 -3.58
CA SER A 214 -7.18 -0.95 -3.14
C SER A 214 -5.91 -1.04 -4.00
N CYS A 215 -4.72 -0.97 -3.39
CA CYS A 215 -3.45 -1.17 -4.10
C CYS A 215 -3.33 -2.57 -4.68
N MET A 216 -3.67 -3.61 -3.90
CA MET A 216 -3.47 -5.00 -4.31
C MET A 216 -4.24 -5.38 -5.57
N ARG A 217 -5.45 -4.83 -5.76
CA ARG A 217 -6.25 -5.06 -6.98
C ARG A 217 -5.60 -4.45 -8.23
N LEU A 218 -4.80 -3.39 -8.08
CA LEU A 218 -4.04 -2.80 -9.17
C LEU A 218 -2.74 -3.60 -9.41
N TYR A 219 -2.04 -3.98 -8.34
CA TYR A 219 -0.81 -4.78 -8.41
C TYR A 219 -1.00 -6.14 -9.09
N GLU A 220 -2.19 -6.76 -8.98
CA GLU A 220 -2.56 -7.98 -9.73
C GLU A 220 -2.24 -7.87 -11.24
N HIS A 221 -2.43 -6.68 -11.79
CA HIS A 221 -2.29 -6.41 -13.22
C HIS A 221 -0.90 -5.90 -13.63
N MET A 222 0.04 -5.75 -12.70
CA MET A 222 1.40 -5.31 -12.99
C MET A 222 2.34 -6.51 -13.13
N GLN A 223 3.19 -6.52 -14.16
CA GLN A 223 4.23 -7.54 -14.31
C GLN A 223 5.38 -7.36 -13.30
N ALA A 224 5.59 -6.13 -12.85
CA ALA A 224 6.50 -5.78 -11.76
C ALA A 224 5.82 -4.71 -10.87
N PRO A 225 4.97 -5.11 -9.90
CA PRO A 225 4.37 -4.15 -8.98
C PRO A 225 5.46 -3.47 -8.16
N GLY A 226 5.22 -2.23 -7.73
CA GLY A 226 6.19 -1.49 -6.94
C GLY A 226 5.57 -0.47 -6.02
N LEU A 227 6.44 0.13 -5.21
CA LEU A 227 6.12 1.12 -4.19
C LEU A 227 6.95 2.40 -4.38
N ASP A 228 6.58 3.43 -3.63
CA ASP A 228 7.32 4.69 -3.56
C ASP A 228 7.92 4.96 -2.17
N LEU A 229 9.25 5.08 -2.09
CA LEU A 229 10.02 5.45 -0.89
C LEU A 229 11.01 6.59 -1.17
N LEU A 230 10.50 7.82 -1.29
CA LEU A 230 11.37 8.97 -1.58
C LEU A 230 12.28 9.41 -0.42
N THR A 231 11.88 9.22 0.85
CA THR A 231 12.59 9.77 2.02
C THR A 231 13.27 8.72 2.90
N GLN A 232 14.27 9.13 3.68
CA GLN A 232 15.15 8.22 4.43
C GLN A 232 14.61 7.70 5.78
N HIS A 233 13.47 8.19 6.26
CA HIS A 233 12.96 7.87 7.59
C HIS A 233 11.62 7.12 7.60
N MET A 234 10.93 7.02 6.46
CA MET A 234 9.60 6.39 6.41
C MET A 234 9.64 4.86 6.56
N ARG A 235 8.58 4.32 7.17
CA ARG A 235 8.35 2.88 7.46
C ARG A 235 7.10 2.40 6.74
N ILE A 236 7.18 2.30 5.42
CA ILE A 236 6.07 1.85 4.56
C ILE A 236 6.07 0.33 4.41
N PHE A 237 6.35 -0.40 5.50
CA PHE A 237 6.36 -1.87 5.51
C PHE A 237 5.01 -2.43 5.08
N THR A 238 3.91 -1.77 5.46
CA THR A 238 2.56 -2.09 5.00
C THR A 238 2.43 -2.09 3.48
N VAL A 239 3.05 -1.14 2.78
CA VAL A 239 3.05 -1.05 1.31
C VAL A 239 3.95 -2.12 0.71
N ALA A 240 5.17 -2.28 1.23
CA ALA A 240 6.08 -3.33 0.80
C ALA A 240 5.42 -4.70 0.92
N LYS A 241 4.76 -5.00 2.05
CA LYS A 241 4.02 -6.25 2.22
C LYS A 241 2.89 -6.40 1.22
N GLN A 242 2.14 -5.36 0.87
CA GLN A 242 1.11 -5.44 -0.19
C GLN A 242 1.71 -5.75 -1.59
N VAL A 243 2.80 -5.07 -1.98
CA VAL A 243 3.52 -5.35 -3.24
C VAL A 243 3.97 -6.81 -3.27
N ASN A 244 4.62 -7.27 -2.21
CA ASN A 244 5.15 -8.63 -2.11
C ASN A 244 4.04 -9.68 -2.08
N SER A 245 2.92 -9.40 -1.44
CA SER A 245 1.75 -10.29 -1.41
C SER A 245 1.19 -10.51 -2.81
N ALA A 246 0.90 -9.42 -3.53
CA ALA A 246 0.41 -9.52 -4.91
C ALA A 246 1.46 -10.19 -5.82
N ALA A 247 2.74 -9.83 -5.67
CA ALA A 247 3.81 -10.43 -6.45
C ALA A 247 3.91 -11.95 -6.25
N ARG A 248 3.88 -12.46 -5.00
CA ARG A 248 3.88 -13.90 -4.73
C ARG A 248 2.62 -14.58 -5.27
N GLN A 249 1.45 -14.03 -4.99
CA GLN A 249 0.15 -14.60 -5.39
C GLN A 249 0.03 -14.75 -6.91
N PHE A 250 0.64 -13.85 -7.70
CA PHE A 250 0.61 -13.88 -9.16
C PHE A 250 1.94 -14.29 -9.83
N GLY A 251 2.93 -14.72 -9.04
CA GLY A 251 4.24 -15.16 -9.55
C GLY A 251 5.03 -14.08 -10.28
N ARG A 252 5.02 -12.85 -9.77
CA ARG A 252 5.83 -11.73 -10.28
C ARG A 252 7.22 -11.78 -9.65
N LYS A 253 8.22 -11.98 -10.51
CA LYS A 253 9.64 -12.02 -10.10
C LYS A 253 10.12 -10.66 -9.62
N TRP A 254 9.83 -9.60 -10.39
CA TRP A 254 10.36 -8.27 -10.14
C TRP A 254 9.41 -7.45 -9.26
N ARG A 255 9.97 -6.77 -8.26
CA ARG A 255 9.24 -5.96 -7.29
C ARG A 255 9.96 -4.64 -7.13
N PHE A 256 9.33 -3.62 -7.68
CA PHE A 256 9.93 -2.32 -7.90
C PHE A 256 9.85 -1.43 -6.64
N THR A 257 10.81 -0.53 -6.51
CA THR A 257 10.74 0.61 -5.59
C THR A 257 11.31 1.83 -6.28
N GLU A 258 10.56 2.93 -6.31
CA GLU A 258 11.17 4.24 -6.52
C GLU A 258 11.78 4.69 -5.20
N THR A 259 13.06 5.07 -5.19
CA THR A 259 13.72 5.37 -3.93
C THR A 259 14.72 6.52 -4.03
N TYR A 260 14.97 7.13 -2.86
CA TYR A 260 15.90 8.25 -2.61
C TYR A 260 15.45 9.62 -3.13
N GLY A 261 14.28 9.72 -3.76
CA GLY A 261 13.86 10.90 -4.51
C GLY A 261 13.61 12.19 -3.74
N CYS A 262 13.61 12.14 -2.40
CA CYS A 262 13.52 13.31 -1.52
C CYS A 262 14.66 13.30 -0.47
N THR A 263 15.79 12.69 -0.80
CA THR A 263 17.02 12.75 0.00
C THR A 263 17.88 13.96 -0.39
N GLY A 264 18.85 14.32 0.47
CA GLY A 264 19.76 15.44 0.21
C GLY A 264 20.88 15.11 -0.78
N TRP A 265 21.65 16.13 -1.18
CA TRP A 265 22.85 15.94 -2.00
C TRP A 265 23.98 15.20 -1.26
N ASP A 266 23.90 15.18 0.06
CA ASP A 266 24.81 14.56 1.02
C ASP A 266 24.41 13.13 1.42
N PHE A 267 23.39 12.55 0.80
CA PHE A 267 22.87 11.24 1.19
C PHE A 267 23.94 10.12 1.05
N PRO A 268 24.38 9.50 2.15
CA PRO A 268 25.55 8.63 2.14
C PRO A 268 25.22 7.21 1.67
N PHE A 269 26.22 6.42 1.26
CA PHE A 269 26.02 5.03 0.85
C PHE A 269 25.55 4.12 1.99
N VAL A 270 25.87 4.44 3.25
CA VAL A 270 25.27 3.74 4.40
C VAL A 270 23.75 3.93 4.44
N GLY A 271 23.24 5.10 4.02
CA GLY A 271 21.81 5.35 3.88
C GLY A 271 21.19 4.55 2.72
N HIS A 272 21.89 4.46 1.59
CA HIS A 272 21.47 3.62 0.46
C HIS A 272 21.36 2.15 0.86
N LYS A 273 22.36 1.64 1.59
CA LYS A 273 22.38 0.29 2.14
C LYS A 273 21.24 0.10 3.15
N ALA A 274 21.13 0.96 4.16
CA ALA A 274 20.10 0.84 5.19
C ALA A 274 18.68 0.81 4.62
N LEU A 275 18.36 1.68 3.65
CA LEU A 275 17.04 1.67 2.99
C LEU A 275 16.85 0.48 2.05
N GLY A 276 17.88 0.06 1.33
CA GLY A 276 17.78 -1.07 0.42
C GLY A 276 17.69 -2.41 1.14
N ASP A 277 18.40 -2.59 2.26
CA ASP A 277 18.44 -3.85 3.00
C ASP A 277 17.06 -4.22 3.58
N TRP A 278 16.38 -3.29 4.25
CA TRP A 278 15.04 -3.61 4.78
C TRP A 278 14.06 -3.90 3.65
N GLN A 279 14.18 -3.19 2.52
CA GLN A 279 13.36 -3.43 1.34
C GLN A 279 13.62 -4.83 0.77
N ALA A 280 14.89 -5.25 0.67
CA ALA A 280 15.29 -6.60 0.26
C ALA A 280 14.79 -7.67 1.23
N ALA A 281 14.89 -7.44 2.55
CA ALA A 281 14.35 -8.33 3.58
C ALA A 281 12.83 -8.48 3.48
N LEU A 282 12.10 -7.46 3.03
CA LEU A 282 10.66 -7.59 2.79
C LEU A 282 10.33 -8.18 1.40
N GLY A 283 11.32 -8.31 0.50
CA GLY A 283 11.22 -8.98 -0.80
C GLY A 283 11.32 -8.06 -2.02
N ILE A 284 11.55 -6.76 -1.85
CA ILE A 284 11.76 -5.82 -2.97
C ILE A 284 13.13 -6.09 -3.61
N ASN A 285 13.17 -6.22 -4.93
CA ASN A 285 14.38 -6.68 -5.65
C ASN A 285 14.67 -5.91 -6.94
N LEU A 286 13.95 -4.83 -7.23
CA LEU A 286 14.20 -3.95 -8.36
C LEU A 286 14.19 -2.49 -7.90
N ARG A 287 15.37 -1.86 -7.82
CA ARG A 287 15.51 -0.48 -7.34
C ARG A 287 15.52 0.53 -8.49
N GLY A 288 14.60 1.47 -8.44
CA GLY A 288 14.58 2.69 -9.25
C GLY A 288 15.20 3.84 -8.46
N VAL A 289 16.47 4.11 -8.71
CA VAL A 289 17.20 5.23 -8.08
C VAL A 289 16.75 6.54 -8.70
N HIS A 290 15.96 7.33 -7.97
CA HIS A 290 15.60 8.69 -8.35
C HIS A 290 16.81 9.61 -8.10
N LEU A 291 17.33 10.39 -9.06
CA LEU A 291 17.01 10.44 -10.48
C LEU A 291 18.27 10.76 -11.31
N THR A 292 18.33 10.24 -12.52
CA THR A 292 19.30 10.64 -13.54
C THR A 292 18.71 11.66 -14.52
N TRP A 293 19.00 12.95 -14.36
CA TRP A 293 18.59 13.97 -15.35
C TRP A 293 19.68 14.19 -16.41
N TYR A 294 19.27 14.70 -17.59
CA TYR A 294 20.19 14.91 -18.72
C TYR A 294 21.26 15.99 -18.45
N SER A 295 20.94 17.03 -17.68
CA SER A 295 21.85 18.17 -17.43
C SER A 295 21.50 18.90 -16.14
N MET A 296 22.52 19.44 -15.44
CA MET A 296 22.34 20.32 -14.28
C MET A 296 22.06 21.80 -14.64
N LEU A 297 21.91 22.14 -15.93
CA LEU A 297 21.64 23.52 -16.32
C LEU A 297 20.29 24.03 -15.76
N GLY A 298 20.26 25.32 -15.39
CA GLY A 298 19.05 26.01 -14.95
C GLY A 298 18.62 25.64 -13.53
N GLN A 299 17.30 25.44 -13.33
CA GLN A 299 16.74 25.10 -12.02
C GLN A 299 17.12 23.68 -11.56
N ARG A 300 17.52 22.79 -12.49
CA ARG A 300 17.87 21.39 -12.18
C ARG A 300 19.05 21.24 -11.22
N LYS A 301 19.97 22.22 -11.14
CA LYS A 301 21.05 22.22 -10.13
C LYS A 301 20.55 22.34 -8.68
N ARG A 302 19.29 22.71 -8.48
CA ARG A 302 18.65 22.87 -7.17
C ARG A 302 17.71 21.72 -6.82
N GLU A 303 17.55 20.77 -7.74
CA GLU A 303 16.69 19.61 -7.52
C GLU A 303 17.33 18.66 -6.49
N CYS A 304 16.51 17.89 -5.79
CA CYS A 304 16.96 16.83 -4.90
C CYS A 304 16.39 15.48 -5.34
N PRO A 305 17.13 14.38 -5.18
CA PRO A 305 18.49 14.25 -4.64
C PRO A 305 19.57 14.58 -5.67
N ALA A 306 20.84 14.41 -5.32
CA ALA A 306 21.94 14.57 -6.26
C ALA A 306 21.80 13.63 -7.46
N SER A 307 21.93 14.15 -8.69
CA SER A 307 21.77 13.28 -9.86
C SER A 307 22.96 12.38 -10.10
N PHE A 308 22.64 11.10 -10.38
CA PHE A 308 23.62 10.03 -10.52
C PHE A 308 24.74 10.35 -11.50
N LEU A 309 24.43 10.83 -12.71
CA LEU A 309 25.45 11.01 -13.76
C LEU A 309 26.40 12.17 -13.48
N GLN A 310 25.96 13.18 -12.73
CA GLN A 310 26.70 14.40 -12.47
C GLN A 310 27.29 14.46 -11.05
N SER A 311 27.04 13.44 -10.23
CA SER A 311 27.56 13.37 -8.87
C SER A 311 29.00 12.87 -8.81
N PRO A 312 29.87 13.46 -7.96
CA PRO A 312 31.27 13.03 -7.82
C PRO A 312 31.39 11.59 -7.26
N TRP A 313 30.38 11.14 -6.52
CA TRP A 313 30.33 9.80 -5.93
C TRP A 313 29.94 8.70 -6.94
N LYS A 314 29.52 9.04 -8.17
CA LYS A 314 29.12 8.08 -9.21
C LYS A 314 30.13 6.96 -9.43
N GLN A 315 31.42 7.31 -9.42
CA GLN A 315 32.52 6.36 -9.62
C GLN A 315 32.57 5.24 -8.57
N PHE A 316 32.01 5.48 -7.38
CA PHE A 316 31.97 4.53 -6.27
C PHE A 316 30.64 3.77 -6.20
N TYR A 317 29.62 4.19 -6.94
CA TYR A 317 28.28 3.60 -6.84
C TYR A 317 28.21 2.15 -7.31
N LYS A 318 29.21 1.70 -8.09
CA LYS A 318 29.40 0.29 -8.42
C LYS A 318 29.39 -0.60 -7.17
N HIS A 319 29.94 -0.15 -6.05
CA HIS A 319 29.93 -0.92 -4.80
C HIS A 319 28.53 -1.13 -4.24
N VAL A 320 27.66 -0.12 -4.35
CA VAL A 320 26.25 -0.23 -3.92
C VAL A 320 25.51 -1.21 -4.83
N GLU A 321 25.63 -1.07 -6.16
CA GLU A 321 24.91 -1.94 -7.09
C GLU A 321 25.46 -3.37 -7.16
N GLU A 322 26.76 -3.60 -6.97
CA GLU A 322 27.31 -4.96 -6.88
C GLU A 322 26.81 -5.68 -5.62
N TYR A 323 26.72 -4.98 -4.49
CA TYR A 323 26.14 -5.53 -3.26
C TYR A 323 24.69 -5.96 -3.47
N PHE A 324 23.82 -5.05 -3.94
CA PHE A 324 22.42 -5.41 -4.19
C PHE A 324 22.25 -6.39 -5.35
N GLY A 325 23.15 -6.39 -6.32
CA GLY A 325 23.21 -7.39 -7.38
C GLY A 325 23.41 -8.80 -6.82
N ARG A 326 24.36 -8.97 -5.89
CA ARG A 326 24.62 -10.27 -5.21
C ARG A 326 23.43 -10.69 -4.34
N VAL A 327 22.95 -9.79 -3.50
CA VAL A 327 21.75 -10.02 -2.67
C VAL A 327 20.58 -10.48 -3.54
N ASN A 328 20.32 -9.81 -4.67
CA ASN A 328 19.22 -10.18 -5.57
C ASN A 328 19.43 -11.51 -6.30
N VAL A 329 20.67 -11.90 -6.61
CA VAL A 329 20.96 -13.24 -7.19
C VAL A 329 20.53 -14.31 -6.19
N THR A 330 20.90 -14.17 -4.93
CA THR A 330 20.53 -15.08 -3.83
C THR A 330 19.01 -15.05 -3.59
N LEU A 331 18.43 -13.85 -3.44
CA LEU A 331 17.02 -13.66 -3.08
C LEU A 331 16.02 -13.86 -4.23
N THR A 332 16.48 -14.35 -5.38
CA THR A 332 15.62 -14.79 -6.49
C THR A 332 15.68 -16.29 -6.78
N GLN A 333 16.44 -17.06 -6.00
CA GLN A 333 16.45 -18.54 -6.04
C GLN A 333 15.30 -19.14 -5.23
N GLY A 334 14.82 -20.32 -5.62
CA GLY A 334 13.75 -21.03 -4.90
C GLY A 334 12.46 -20.23 -4.71
N GLU A 335 11.67 -20.64 -3.72
CA GLU A 335 10.37 -20.04 -3.37
C GLU A 335 10.43 -19.36 -2.01
N GLU A 336 9.72 -18.23 -1.87
CA GLU A 336 9.62 -17.54 -0.58
C GLU A 336 8.84 -18.36 0.43
N VAL A 337 9.33 -18.42 1.66
CA VAL A 337 8.70 -19.14 2.76
C VAL A 337 7.89 -18.16 3.61
N ARG A 338 6.55 -18.21 3.43
CA ARG A 338 5.58 -17.47 4.25
C ARG A 338 4.34 -18.32 4.45
N GLU A 339 4.05 -18.65 5.69
CA GLU A 339 2.98 -19.58 6.06
C GLU A 339 1.70 -18.87 6.50
N LEU A 340 1.78 -17.55 6.76
CA LEU A 340 0.67 -16.75 7.26
C LEU A 340 0.04 -15.86 6.19
N LEU A 341 -1.28 -15.92 6.07
CA LEU A 341 -2.09 -14.91 5.38
C LEU A 341 -2.78 -13.99 6.41
N VAL A 342 -2.68 -12.69 6.24
CA VAL A 342 -3.41 -11.69 7.02
C VAL A 342 -4.50 -11.08 6.15
N ILE A 343 -5.78 -11.15 6.57
CA ILE A 343 -6.86 -10.49 5.82
C ILE A 343 -6.64 -8.97 5.84
N LEU A 344 -6.65 -8.31 4.68
CA LEU A 344 -6.48 -6.87 4.58
C LEU A 344 -7.78 -6.15 4.98
N PRO A 345 -7.83 -5.37 6.09
CA PRO A 345 -9.08 -4.81 6.62
C PRO A 345 -9.54 -3.53 5.88
N LEU A 346 -9.12 -3.35 4.63
CA LEU A 346 -9.35 -2.15 3.82
C LEU A 346 -10.84 -1.85 3.58
N GLU A 347 -11.65 -2.88 3.37
CA GLU A 347 -13.09 -2.71 3.12
C GLU A 347 -13.85 -2.15 4.32
N SER A 348 -13.31 -2.29 5.53
CA SER A 348 -13.83 -1.64 6.73
C SER A 348 -13.63 -0.13 6.70
N VAL A 349 -12.55 0.33 6.08
CA VAL A 349 -12.25 1.75 5.92
C VAL A 349 -13.20 2.43 4.93
N TRP A 350 -13.68 1.70 3.92
CA TRP A 350 -14.72 2.19 3.01
C TRP A 350 -16.03 2.55 3.73
N LEU A 351 -16.35 1.87 4.85
CA LEU A 351 -17.52 2.22 5.67
C LEU A 351 -17.33 3.54 6.41
N LEU A 352 -16.09 3.94 6.68
CA LEU A 352 -15.74 5.15 7.44
C LEU A 352 -15.52 6.37 6.53
N SER A 353 -15.39 6.16 5.21
CA SER A 353 -15.10 7.19 4.22
C SER A 353 -16.36 7.99 3.85
N ARG A 354 -16.60 9.06 4.59
CA ARG A 354 -17.68 10.04 4.38
C ARG A 354 -17.13 11.46 4.37
N ALA A 355 -17.98 12.48 4.24
CA ALA A 355 -17.53 13.86 4.40
C ALA A 355 -16.85 14.06 5.76
N ASP A 356 -15.76 14.83 5.79
CA ASP A 356 -14.90 15.05 6.96
C ASP A 356 -14.32 13.77 7.58
N TRP A 357 -14.14 12.69 6.79
CA TRP A 357 -13.56 11.43 7.29
C TRP A 357 -12.19 11.60 7.96
N GLN A 358 -11.41 12.61 7.56
CA GLN A 358 -10.10 12.91 8.15
C GLN A 358 -10.20 13.31 9.62
N LEU A 359 -11.38 13.77 10.07
CA LEU A 359 -11.69 14.08 11.47
C LEU A 359 -12.28 12.88 12.21
N ASN A 360 -12.53 11.75 11.53
CA ASN A 360 -13.12 10.56 12.12
C ASN A 360 -12.05 9.79 12.90
N ARG A 361 -12.13 9.83 14.23
CA ARG A 361 -11.22 9.10 15.13
C ARG A 361 -11.14 7.59 14.81
N GLN A 362 -12.25 6.95 14.42
CA GLN A 362 -12.24 5.54 14.05
C GLN A 362 -11.38 5.26 12.81
N MET A 363 -11.29 6.21 11.87
CA MET A 363 -10.40 6.10 10.71
C MET A 363 -8.94 6.01 11.16
N THR A 364 -8.52 6.96 12.00
CA THR A 364 -7.16 7.02 12.53
C THR A 364 -6.82 5.78 13.37
N GLU A 365 -7.79 5.25 14.12
CA GLU A 365 -7.63 4.01 14.88
C GLU A 365 -7.44 2.79 13.95
N GLN A 366 -8.14 2.72 12.82
CA GLN A 366 -7.96 1.65 11.82
C GLN A 366 -6.57 1.71 11.16
N ASP A 367 -6.12 2.88 10.72
CA ASP A 367 -4.78 3.04 10.14
C ASP A 367 -3.68 2.66 11.14
N ARG A 368 -3.84 3.11 12.40
CA ARG A 368 -2.90 2.78 13.47
C ARG A 368 -2.88 1.29 13.78
N ALA A 369 -4.04 0.64 13.89
CA ALA A 369 -4.14 -0.79 14.15
C ALA A 369 -3.51 -1.61 13.02
N PHE A 370 -3.75 -1.24 11.77
CA PHE A 370 -3.15 -1.87 10.60
C PHE A 370 -1.61 -1.79 10.62
N TRP A 371 -1.08 -0.60 10.93
CA TRP A 371 0.36 -0.39 11.03
C TRP A 371 0.98 -1.18 12.19
N HIS A 372 0.40 -1.10 13.39
CA HIS A 372 0.91 -1.82 14.56
C HIS A 372 0.83 -3.34 14.41
N LEU A 373 -0.19 -3.87 13.73
CA LEU A 373 -0.27 -5.30 13.43
C LEU A 373 0.92 -5.74 12.57
N CYS A 374 1.17 -5.02 11.47
CA CYS A 374 2.30 -5.30 10.57
C CYS A 374 3.63 -5.29 11.35
N ASP A 375 3.85 -4.25 12.15
CA ASP A 375 5.05 -4.12 12.97
C ASP A 375 5.18 -5.21 14.04
N THR A 376 4.07 -5.58 14.70
CA THR A 376 4.07 -6.62 15.72
C THR A 376 4.45 -7.97 15.11
N LEU A 377 3.92 -8.31 13.94
CA LEU A 377 4.26 -9.56 13.25
C LEU A 377 5.74 -9.56 12.80
N LEU A 378 6.19 -8.50 12.14
CA LEU A 378 7.56 -8.40 11.63
C LEU A 378 8.61 -8.38 12.76
N ALA A 379 8.36 -7.62 13.83
CA ALA A 379 9.26 -7.54 14.99
C ALA A 379 9.36 -8.86 15.79
N ASN A 380 8.48 -9.81 15.52
CA ASN A 380 8.51 -11.15 16.10
C ASN A 380 8.80 -12.21 15.05
N HIS A 381 9.41 -11.85 13.91
CA HIS A 381 9.83 -12.75 12.84
C HIS A 381 8.70 -13.63 12.24
N LEU A 382 7.45 -13.17 12.34
CA LEU A 382 6.30 -13.76 11.67
C LEU A 382 6.11 -13.07 10.32
N ASP A 383 6.71 -13.65 9.26
CA ASP A 383 6.52 -13.15 7.90
C ASP A 383 5.18 -13.63 7.32
N PHE A 384 4.55 -12.78 6.52
CA PHE A 384 3.16 -12.96 6.10
C PHE A 384 2.89 -12.34 4.73
N ASP A 385 1.77 -12.69 4.10
CA ASP A 385 1.20 -11.91 3.00
C ASP A 385 -0.20 -11.39 3.38
N TYR A 386 -0.64 -10.32 2.75
CA TYR A 386 -2.01 -9.82 2.82
C TYR A 386 -2.94 -10.57 1.87
N GLY A 387 -4.19 -10.74 2.28
CA GLY A 387 -5.30 -11.20 1.45
C GLY A 387 -6.33 -10.10 1.23
N ASP A 388 -6.38 -9.51 0.03
CA ASP A 388 -7.47 -8.64 -0.41
C ASP A 388 -8.73 -9.47 -0.65
N GLU A 389 -9.87 -9.07 -0.10
CA GLU A 389 -11.09 -9.87 -0.12
C GLU A 389 -11.68 -10.10 -1.52
N ASP A 390 -11.41 -9.23 -2.50
CA ASP A 390 -11.82 -9.46 -3.90
C ASP A 390 -10.87 -10.40 -4.63
N ILE A 391 -9.56 -10.30 -4.36
CA ILE A 391 -8.58 -11.28 -4.86
C ILE A 391 -8.90 -12.67 -4.28
N LEU A 392 -9.18 -12.77 -2.98
CA LEU A 392 -9.60 -14.01 -2.33
C LEU A 392 -10.88 -14.57 -2.93
N ALA A 393 -11.87 -13.73 -3.23
CA ALA A 393 -13.11 -14.17 -3.84
C ALA A 393 -12.91 -14.79 -5.24
N ARG A 394 -11.94 -14.29 -6.03
CA ARG A 394 -11.69 -14.73 -7.42
C ARG A 394 -10.65 -15.83 -7.53
N HIS A 395 -9.64 -15.82 -6.68
CA HIS A 395 -8.43 -16.65 -6.79
C HIS A 395 -8.16 -17.50 -5.55
N GLY A 396 -9.00 -17.41 -4.53
CA GLY A 396 -8.90 -18.19 -3.30
C GLY A 396 -9.46 -19.61 -3.46
N SER A 397 -8.69 -20.60 -3.05
CA SER A 397 -9.10 -22.01 -3.03
C SER A 397 -8.46 -22.76 -1.86
N ILE A 398 -8.96 -23.97 -1.56
CA ILE A 398 -8.33 -24.84 -0.57
C ILE A 398 -7.48 -25.88 -1.31
N GLY A 399 -6.18 -25.88 -1.02
CA GLY A 399 -5.21 -26.84 -1.54
C GLY A 399 -4.72 -27.79 -0.45
N LYS A 400 -3.71 -28.59 -0.80
CA LYS A 400 -2.97 -29.42 0.16
C LYS A 400 -1.47 -29.30 -0.10
N LYS A 401 -0.68 -29.10 0.96
CA LYS A 401 0.80 -29.19 0.95
C LYS A 401 1.19 -30.33 1.88
N GLN A 402 1.85 -31.36 1.35
CA GLN A 402 2.25 -32.55 2.12
C GLN A 402 1.10 -33.19 2.93
N GLY A 403 -0.10 -33.24 2.35
CA GLY A 403 -1.30 -33.79 2.99
C GLY A 403 -2.01 -32.84 3.98
N VAL A 404 -1.38 -31.72 4.35
CA VAL A 404 -1.95 -30.69 5.24
C VAL A 404 -2.79 -29.69 4.40
N PRO A 405 -4.00 -29.31 4.84
CA PRO A 405 -4.79 -28.28 4.18
C PRO A 405 -4.07 -26.94 4.17
N VAL A 406 -4.09 -26.26 3.03
CA VAL A 406 -3.57 -24.88 2.89
C VAL A 406 -4.61 -24.00 2.21
N LEU A 407 -4.67 -22.72 2.61
CA LEU A 407 -5.38 -21.72 1.83
C LEU A 407 -4.46 -21.30 0.68
N GLN A 408 -4.94 -21.39 -0.55
CA GLN A 408 -4.21 -20.99 -1.75
C GLN A 408 -4.82 -19.74 -2.35
N VAL A 409 -3.97 -18.77 -2.71
CA VAL A 409 -4.34 -17.55 -3.43
C VAL A 409 -3.46 -17.44 -4.67
N GLY A 410 -4.04 -17.72 -5.83
CA GLY A 410 -3.26 -17.84 -7.07
C GLY A 410 -2.17 -18.91 -6.93
N LYS A 411 -0.90 -18.49 -6.95
CA LYS A 411 0.27 -19.36 -6.80
C LYS A 411 0.78 -19.52 -5.36
N ALA A 412 0.36 -18.65 -4.44
CA ALA A 412 0.85 -18.68 -3.06
C ALA A 412 -0.05 -19.55 -2.17
N THR A 413 0.55 -20.22 -1.18
CA THR A 413 -0.14 -21.08 -0.21
C THR A 413 0.18 -20.68 1.23
N TYR A 414 -0.80 -20.85 2.12
CA TYR A 414 -0.72 -20.43 3.51
C TYR A 414 -1.29 -21.51 4.43
N CYS A 415 -0.56 -21.84 5.51
CA CYS A 415 -0.98 -22.82 6.51
C CYS A 415 -1.91 -22.21 7.58
N SER A 416 -1.83 -20.89 7.80
CA SER A 416 -2.64 -20.17 8.78
C SER A 416 -3.20 -18.87 8.20
N VAL A 417 -4.40 -18.49 8.65
CA VAL A 417 -5.02 -17.21 8.33
C VAL A 417 -5.28 -16.43 9.60
N LEU A 418 -4.79 -15.19 9.66
CA LEU A 418 -5.09 -14.21 10.69
C LEU A 418 -6.15 -13.23 10.17
N VAL A 419 -7.27 -13.16 10.87
CA VAL A 419 -8.30 -12.13 10.68
C VAL A 419 -8.03 -11.02 11.71
N PRO A 420 -7.54 -9.84 11.30
CA PRO A 420 -7.31 -8.74 12.22
C PRO A 420 -8.63 -8.07 12.62
N PRO A 421 -8.60 -7.14 13.60
CA PRO A 421 -9.76 -6.30 13.89
C PRO A 421 -10.25 -5.60 12.63
N MET A 422 -11.50 -5.86 12.25
CA MET A 422 -12.14 -5.26 11.07
C MET A 422 -13.65 -5.11 11.32
N LEU A 423 -14.28 -4.14 10.68
CA LEU A 423 -15.71 -3.83 10.86
C LEU A 423 -16.61 -4.77 10.06
N THR A 424 -16.23 -5.03 8.81
CA THR A 424 -17.00 -5.87 7.88
C THR A 424 -16.10 -6.90 7.21
N MET A 425 -16.67 -8.03 6.84
CA MET A 425 -16.04 -9.06 5.99
C MET A 425 -16.97 -9.36 4.81
N ARG A 426 -16.42 -9.79 3.67
CA ARG A 426 -17.22 -10.32 2.57
C ARG A 426 -17.78 -11.69 2.91
N ARG A 427 -19.00 -11.98 2.46
CA ARG A 427 -19.57 -13.32 2.50
C ARG A 427 -18.73 -14.37 1.78
N THR A 428 -18.07 -13.98 0.69
CA THR A 428 -17.14 -14.85 -0.04
C THR A 428 -15.91 -15.20 0.79
N THR A 429 -15.34 -14.24 1.51
CA THR A 429 -14.22 -14.47 2.45
C THR A 429 -14.66 -15.40 3.57
N LEU A 430 -15.79 -15.12 4.22
CA LEU A 430 -16.33 -15.99 5.27
C LEU A 430 -16.54 -17.43 4.77
N ALA A 431 -17.09 -17.60 3.56
CA ALA A 431 -17.30 -18.91 2.96
C ALA A 431 -15.97 -19.65 2.68
N LEU A 432 -14.94 -18.93 2.21
CA LEU A 432 -13.61 -19.50 1.99
C LEU A 432 -12.96 -19.93 3.31
N LEU A 433 -13.02 -19.09 4.35
CA LEU A 433 -12.45 -19.40 5.66
C LEU A 433 -13.17 -20.58 6.34
N ARG A 434 -14.50 -20.69 6.20
CA ARG A 434 -15.25 -21.87 6.66
C ARG A 434 -14.78 -23.14 5.98
N LYS A 435 -14.64 -23.15 4.65
CA LYS A 435 -14.10 -24.30 3.91
C LYS A 435 -12.68 -24.65 4.34
N PHE A 436 -11.85 -23.64 4.59
CA PHE A 436 -10.48 -23.86 5.07
C PHE A 436 -10.49 -24.53 6.45
N ARG A 437 -11.32 -24.04 7.37
CA ARG A 437 -11.46 -24.60 8.71
C ARG A 437 -12.03 -26.02 8.70
N GLU A 438 -13.06 -26.28 7.88
CA GLU A 438 -13.65 -27.60 7.66
C GLU A 438 -12.63 -28.62 7.14
N ALA A 439 -11.68 -28.17 6.30
CA ALA A 439 -10.58 -29.00 5.82
C ALA A 439 -9.48 -29.27 6.87
N GLY A 440 -9.57 -28.65 8.06
CA GLY A 440 -8.59 -28.75 9.14
C GLY A 440 -7.59 -27.58 9.21
N GLY A 441 -7.76 -26.56 8.38
CA GLY A 441 -6.92 -25.36 8.35
C GLY A 441 -7.01 -24.52 9.62
N ASP A 442 -6.00 -23.68 9.83
CA ASP A 442 -5.90 -22.80 10.99
C ASP A 442 -6.41 -21.38 10.68
N VAL A 443 -7.42 -20.94 11.43
CA VAL A 443 -7.96 -19.58 11.35
C VAL A 443 -7.93 -18.97 12.74
N VAL A 444 -7.31 -17.79 12.84
CA VAL A 444 -7.15 -17.03 14.08
C VAL A 444 -7.85 -15.69 13.94
N PHE A 445 -8.76 -15.36 14.86
CA PHE A 445 -9.35 -14.03 14.98
C PHE A 445 -8.61 -13.24 16.05
N ALA A 446 -8.01 -12.11 15.67
CA ALA A 446 -7.36 -11.18 16.59
C ALA A 446 -8.34 -10.08 17.01
N GLY A 447 -8.57 -9.95 18.31
CA GLY A 447 -9.55 -9.03 18.86
C GLY A 447 -10.99 -9.47 18.56
N ASP A 448 -11.87 -8.49 18.38
CA ASP A 448 -13.28 -8.74 18.11
C ASP A 448 -13.53 -9.18 16.67
N ALA A 449 -14.37 -10.20 16.50
CA ALA A 449 -14.85 -10.60 15.19
C ALA A 449 -15.73 -9.50 14.56
N PRO A 450 -15.69 -9.33 13.23
CA PRO A 450 -16.49 -8.36 12.51
C PRO A 450 -17.99 -8.43 12.84
N ALA A 451 -18.59 -7.28 13.10
CA ALA A 451 -20.01 -7.17 13.39
C ALA A 451 -20.88 -7.09 12.12
N TYR A 452 -20.25 -6.90 10.96
CA TYR A 452 -20.91 -6.74 9.67
C TYR A 452 -20.44 -7.77 8.65
N LEU A 453 -21.36 -8.19 7.79
CA LEU A 453 -21.11 -9.05 6.65
C LEU A 453 -21.66 -8.32 5.41
N ASP A 454 -20.81 -8.05 4.42
CA ASP A 454 -21.16 -7.22 3.26
C ASP A 454 -21.78 -5.86 3.66
N ALA A 455 -21.21 -5.22 4.70
CA ALA A 455 -21.67 -3.97 5.31
C ALA A 455 -23.07 -4.00 5.95
N VAL A 456 -23.61 -5.19 6.23
CA VAL A 456 -24.90 -5.38 6.91
C VAL A 456 -24.68 -6.05 8.27
N PRO A 457 -25.33 -5.61 9.37
CA PRO A 457 -25.22 -6.26 10.66
C PRO A 457 -25.47 -7.77 10.56
N SER A 458 -24.56 -8.57 11.11
CA SER A 458 -24.67 -10.03 11.06
C SER A 458 -23.93 -10.70 12.22
N THR A 459 -24.49 -11.78 12.74
CA THR A 459 -23.84 -12.64 13.75
C THR A 459 -22.98 -13.73 13.12
N MET A 460 -23.10 -13.98 11.81
CA MET A 460 -22.51 -15.14 11.13
C MET A 460 -20.97 -15.21 11.22
N VAL A 461 -20.29 -14.06 11.24
CA VAL A 461 -18.83 -13.99 11.37
C VAL A 461 -18.43 -14.31 12.82
N ARG A 462 -19.17 -13.79 13.80
CA ARG A 462 -18.96 -14.06 15.23
C ARG A 462 -19.18 -15.53 15.56
N GLU A 463 -20.27 -16.11 15.08
CA GLU A 463 -20.59 -17.54 15.24
C GLU A 463 -19.50 -18.45 14.65
N PHE A 464 -18.87 -18.03 13.54
CA PHE A 464 -17.73 -18.73 12.97
C PHE A 464 -16.45 -18.52 13.79
N ALA A 465 -16.20 -17.31 14.26
CA ALA A 465 -15.04 -16.99 15.11
C ALA A 465 -15.08 -17.79 16.44
N ASP A 466 -16.25 -18.10 16.98
CA ASP A 466 -16.42 -18.97 18.15
C ASP A 466 -15.94 -20.41 17.93
N GLN A 467 -15.81 -20.85 16.68
CA GLN A 467 -15.29 -22.16 16.27
C GLN A 467 -13.81 -22.13 15.88
N CYS A 468 -13.19 -20.95 15.97
CA CYS A 468 -11.81 -20.67 15.58
C CYS A 468 -10.95 -20.32 16.78
N ARG A 469 -9.63 -20.24 16.59
CA ARG A 469 -8.74 -19.73 17.64
C ARG A 469 -8.92 -18.22 17.74
N LYS A 470 -8.80 -17.69 18.95
CA LYS A 470 -8.89 -16.27 19.24
C LYS A 470 -7.61 -15.79 19.90
N SER A 471 -7.25 -14.54 19.65
CA SER A 471 -6.14 -13.87 20.31
C SER A 471 -6.53 -12.43 20.67
N PRO A 472 -5.74 -11.76 21.53
CA PRO A 472 -5.74 -10.31 21.58
C PRO A 472 -5.52 -9.69 20.18
N ALA A 473 -5.89 -8.42 20.03
CA ALA A 473 -5.75 -7.68 18.78
C ALA A 473 -4.29 -7.45 18.38
N ASP A 474 -3.39 -7.39 19.36
CA ASP A 474 -1.97 -7.11 19.20
C ASP A 474 -1.12 -7.72 20.33
N GLY A 475 0.18 -7.44 20.28
CA GLY A 475 1.13 -7.75 21.35
C GLY A 475 1.49 -9.24 21.50
N PRO A 476 2.19 -9.60 22.60
CA PRO A 476 2.75 -10.94 22.79
C PRO A 476 1.69 -12.07 22.81
N GLY A 477 0.48 -11.77 23.29
CA GLY A 477 -0.62 -12.74 23.30
C GLY A 477 -1.16 -13.06 21.90
N MET A 478 -1.09 -12.12 20.96
CA MET A 478 -1.38 -12.41 19.55
C MET A 478 -0.29 -13.28 18.95
N VAL A 479 0.98 -12.93 19.18
CA VAL A 479 2.15 -13.66 18.64
C VAL A 479 2.12 -15.13 19.06
N SER A 480 1.91 -15.43 20.35
CA SER A 480 1.92 -16.81 20.87
C SER A 480 0.82 -17.70 20.27
N VAL A 481 -0.31 -17.13 19.89
CA VAL A 481 -1.38 -17.87 19.21
C VAL A 481 -1.01 -18.09 17.75
N VAL A 482 -0.57 -17.05 17.05
CA VAL A 482 -0.32 -17.10 15.60
C VAL A 482 0.89 -17.97 15.26
N GLU A 483 1.97 -17.89 16.04
CA GLU A 483 3.26 -18.50 15.72
C GLU A 483 3.23 -20.02 15.57
N LYS A 484 2.31 -20.70 16.28
CA LYS A 484 2.20 -22.17 16.32
C LYS A 484 2.22 -22.85 14.95
N TYR A 485 1.63 -22.24 13.93
CA TYR A 485 1.52 -22.79 12.57
C TYR A 485 2.15 -21.88 11.51
N SER A 486 2.77 -20.77 11.91
CA SER A 486 3.24 -19.75 10.97
C SER A 486 4.73 -19.41 11.11
N ARG A 487 5.33 -19.67 12.28
CA ARG A 487 6.73 -19.30 12.53
C ARG A 487 7.69 -20.31 11.91
N ARG A 488 8.45 -19.86 10.92
CA ARG A 488 9.57 -20.61 10.32
C ARG A 488 10.92 -20.17 10.84
N ILE A 489 11.07 -18.89 11.21
CA ILE A 489 12.32 -18.31 11.73
C ILE A 489 12.07 -17.66 13.09
N SER A 490 13.05 -17.78 13.99
CA SER A 490 13.16 -17.02 15.24
C SER A 490 14.61 -16.54 15.36
N ILE A 491 14.79 -15.25 15.68
CA ILE A 491 16.12 -14.62 15.78
C ILE A 491 16.18 -13.97 17.14
N VAL A 492 16.87 -14.60 18.08
CA VAL A 492 16.86 -14.21 19.49
C VAL A 492 18.19 -13.60 19.93
N GLY A 493 18.10 -12.67 20.88
CA GLY A 493 19.25 -12.11 21.55
C GLY A 493 19.72 -13.01 22.68
N ALA A 494 20.84 -12.63 23.31
CA ALA A 494 21.41 -13.37 24.43
C ALA A 494 20.48 -13.51 25.66
N ASP A 495 19.41 -12.71 25.74
CA ASP A 495 18.37 -12.81 26.77
C ASP A 495 17.22 -13.77 26.41
N GLY A 496 17.34 -14.47 25.28
CA GLY A 496 16.35 -15.42 24.76
C GLY A 496 15.10 -14.77 24.15
N LYS A 497 15.08 -13.45 23.96
CA LYS A 497 13.94 -12.73 23.36
C LYS A 497 14.17 -12.41 21.90
N GLU A 498 13.08 -12.33 21.14
CA GLU A 498 13.10 -11.92 19.74
C GLU A 498 13.76 -10.54 19.55
N LEU A 499 14.72 -10.48 18.64
CA LEU A 499 15.39 -9.24 18.25
C LEU A 499 14.51 -8.43 17.30
N LYS A 500 13.62 -7.64 17.91
CA LYS A 500 12.71 -6.74 17.24
C LYS A 500 13.28 -5.90 16.09
N PRO A 501 14.51 -5.33 16.13
CA PRO A 501 15.02 -4.50 15.04
C PRO A 501 15.37 -5.28 13.77
N VAL A 502 15.22 -6.60 13.75
CA VAL A 502 15.69 -7.47 12.67
C VAL A 502 14.53 -7.85 11.75
N LEU A 503 14.79 -7.77 10.44
CA LEU A 503 13.93 -8.32 9.41
C LEU A 503 14.66 -9.44 8.68
N TYR A 504 13.92 -10.35 8.07
CA TYR A 504 14.50 -11.41 7.25
C TYR A 504 13.66 -11.68 6.01
N LEU A 505 14.32 -12.24 4.98
CA LEU A 505 13.67 -12.97 3.91
C LEU A 505 14.20 -14.40 3.92
N LEU A 506 13.29 -15.37 3.97
CA LEU A 506 13.60 -16.79 3.82
C LEU A 506 13.07 -17.30 2.49
N ARG A 507 13.92 -18.00 1.73
CA ARG A 507 13.54 -18.77 0.54
C ARG A 507 14.04 -20.20 0.67
N GLU A 508 13.34 -21.15 0.06
CA GLU A 508 13.71 -22.57 0.04
C GLU A 508 13.54 -23.15 -1.37
N ASP A 509 14.46 -24.02 -1.78
CA ASP A 509 14.27 -24.95 -2.90
C ASP A 509 14.65 -26.37 -2.49
N GLU A 510 14.89 -27.26 -3.46
CA GLU A 510 15.23 -28.66 -3.20
C GLU A 510 16.64 -28.83 -2.62
N GLU A 511 17.53 -27.85 -2.80
CA GLU A 511 18.96 -27.96 -2.48
C GLU A 511 19.34 -27.13 -1.25
N ALA A 512 18.73 -25.97 -1.04
CA ALA A 512 19.16 -25.03 0.00
C ALA A 512 18.05 -24.15 0.59
N PHE A 513 18.37 -23.58 1.75
CA PHE A 513 17.69 -22.42 2.32
C PHE A 513 18.52 -21.17 2.06
N TYR A 514 17.86 -20.11 1.61
CA TYR A 514 18.46 -18.79 1.42
C TYR A 514 17.86 -17.84 2.46
N LEU A 515 18.69 -17.41 3.41
CA LEU A 515 18.29 -16.52 4.50
C LEU A 515 19.07 -15.22 4.43
N PHE A 516 18.36 -14.12 4.17
CA PHE A 516 18.90 -12.77 4.27
C PHE A 516 18.37 -12.12 5.54
N ILE A 517 19.28 -11.53 6.33
CA ILE A 517 18.96 -10.88 7.61
C ILE A 517 19.42 -9.43 7.55
N CYS A 518 18.50 -8.52 7.89
CA CYS A 518 18.77 -7.09 7.96
C CYS A 518 18.50 -6.58 9.38
N ASN A 519 19.54 -6.05 10.03
CA ASN A 519 19.35 -5.21 11.20
C ASN A 519 18.93 -3.80 10.75
N THR A 520 17.71 -3.41 11.07
CA THR A 520 17.21 -2.06 10.73
C THR A 520 17.70 -0.99 11.72
N GLY A 521 18.29 -1.38 12.86
CA GLY A 521 18.68 -0.47 13.95
C GLY A 521 17.50 0.29 14.56
N ARG A 522 16.25 -0.13 14.26
CA ARG A 522 15.05 0.62 14.61
C ARG A 522 14.39 0.11 15.89
N ASP A 523 13.87 1.06 16.64
CA ASP A 523 12.93 0.77 17.71
C ASP A 523 11.51 0.55 17.11
N PHE A 524 11.03 -0.69 17.17
CA PHE A 524 9.67 -1.08 16.76
C PHE A 524 8.58 -0.69 17.79
N THR A 525 8.95 0.01 18.87
CA THR A 525 8.00 0.58 19.84
C THR A 525 7.64 2.04 19.53
N MET A 526 8.35 2.69 18.61
CA MET A 526 8.03 4.05 18.17
C MET A 526 6.66 4.08 17.48
N PRO A 527 5.82 5.09 17.74
CA PRO A 527 4.57 5.25 17.02
C PRO A 527 4.84 5.38 15.52
N GLY A 528 3.91 4.88 14.71
CA GLY A 528 3.96 5.00 13.25
C GLY A 528 4.08 6.45 12.77
N PRO A 529 4.26 6.67 11.46
CA PRO A 529 4.38 8.04 10.94
C PRO A 529 3.28 8.90 11.55
N PRO A 530 3.60 10.13 11.99
CA PRO A 530 2.58 10.99 12.55
C PRO A 530 1.40 10.99 11.59
N VAL A 531 0.21 10.72 12.10
CA VAL A 531 -1.05 10.94 11.40
C VAL A 531 -1.26 12.46 11.29
N SER A 532 -0.22 13.19 10.88
CA SER A 532 -0.29 14.61 10.61
C SER A 532 -0.92 14.70 9.25
N HIS A 533 -2.17 15.16 9.26
CA HIS A 533 -2.83 15.84 8.16
C HIS A 533 -1.81 16.30 7.11
N TYR A 534 -1.92 15.76 5.90
CA TYR A 534 -1.62 16.57 4.72
C TYR A 534 -2.64 17.70 4.73
N GLY A 535 -2.49 18.66 5.65
CA GLY A 535 -3.26 19.89 5.64
C GLY A 535 -2.98 20.62 4.33
N PRO A 536 -3.78 21.64 4.00
CA PRO A 536 -3.62 22.37 2.77
C PRO A 536 -2.18 22.86 2.72
N LYS A 537 -1.48 22.59 1.59
CA LYS A 537 -0.15 23.16 1.31
C LYS A 537 -0.15 24.61 1.80
N PRO A 538 0.79 25.05 2.64
CA PRO A 538 0.87 26.46 3.00
C PRO A 538 0.92 27.24 1.68
N ASP A 539 0.07 28.26 1.59
CA ASP A 539 -0.08 29.13 0.44
C ASP A 539 1.30 29.58 -0.05
N LEU A 540 1.81 28.94 -1.12
CA LEU A 540 3.07 29.32 -1.77
C LEU A 540 2.98 30.73 -2.40
N ALA A 541 1.81 31.38 -2.31
CA ALA A 541 1.55 32.75 -2.73
C ALA A 541 2.01 33.82 -1.71
N ARG A 542 2.54 33.47 -0.53
CA ARG A 542 3.04 34.44 0.48
C ARG A 542 4.50 34.29 0.88
N ALA A 543 5.33 33.66 0.04
CA ALA A 543 6.76 33.93 0.09
C ALA A 543 7.00 35.33 -0.51
N GLY A 544 6.87 36.35 0.35
CA GLY A 544 7.31 37.70 0.01
C GLY A 544 8.76 37.64 -0.47
N THR A 545 9.05 38.41 -1.51
CA THR A 545 10.41 38.70 -1.98
C THR A 545 11.28 39.11 -0.80
N VAL A 546 12.07 38.17 -0.27
CA VAL A 546 13.19 38.51 0.60
C VAL A 546 14.29 38.96 -0.33
N GLU A 547 14.45 40.29 -0.46
CA GLU A 547 15.66 40.88 -1.02
C GLU A 547 16.85 40.35 -0.23
N SER A 548 17.71 39.59 -0.89
CA SER A 548 18.97 39.12 -0.31
C SER A 548 19.89 40.32 -0.09
N LYS A 549 19.99 40.80 1.15
CA LYS A 549 21.16 41.58 1.56
C LYS A 549 22.35 40.63 1.64
N VAL A 550 23.25 40.78 0.68
CA VAL A 550 24.56 40.11 0.63
C VAL A 550 25.36 40.52 1.87
N ALA A 551 25.75 39.55 2.69
CA ALA A 551 26.76 39.73 3.73
C ALA A 551 28.16 39.58 3.10
N PRO A 552 29.18 40.34 3.53
CA PRO A 552 30.51 40.30 2.93
C PRO A 552 31.25 39.01 3.32
N GLU A 553 32.09 38.53 2.40
CA GLU A 553 32.93 37.34 2.52
C GLU A 553 33.86 37.39 3.74
N PRO A 554 34.09 36.27 4.45
CA PRO A 554 35.19 36.15 5.41
C PRO A 554 36.50 35.83 4.70
N ALA A 555 37.55 36.51 5.17
CA ALA A 555 38.92 36.44 4.67
C ALA A 555 39.58 35.06 4.81
N GLU A 556 40.47 34.79 3.86
CA GLU A 556 41.41 33.65 3.84
C GLU A 556 42.31 33.66 5.08
N ASP A 557 42.38 32.51 5.77
CA ASP A 557 43.58 31.88 6.33
C ASP A 557 43.19 31.01 7.53
N GLU A 558 43.19 29.68 7.37
CA GLU A 558 43.76 28.79 8.40
C GLU A 558 44.02 27.37 7.88
N LYS A 559 45.25 26.93 8.15
CA LYS A 559 45.87 25.68 7.68
C LYS A 559 45.22 24.45 8.31
N TRP A 560 44.75 23.52 7.47
CA TRP A 560 44.37 22.17 7.88
C TRP A 560 45.62 21.34 8.22
N LYS A 561 45.77 20.93 9.49
CA LYS A 561 46.75 19.92 9.95
C LYS A 561 46.04 18.58 10.10
N GLY A 562 46.59 17.55 9.45
CA GLY A 562 46.07 16.18 9.51
C GLY A 562 46.35 15.44 10.82
N TYR A 563 45.57 14.38 11.03
CA TYR A 563 45.79 13.23 11.92
C TYR A 563 45.19 12.03 11.16
N GLY A 564 45.84 10.88 10.96
CA GLY A 564 46.81 10.17 11.80
C GLY A 564 46.16 8.82 12.15
N GLY A 565 46.53 7.76 11.43
CA GLY A 565 45.83 6.47 11.42
C GLY A 565 46.02 5.60 12.66
N GLY A 566 45.20 4.55 12.73
CA GLY A 566 45.31 3.44 13.68
C GLY A 566 44.43 2.27 13.23
N HIS A 567 44.96 1.42 12.35
CA HIS A 567 44.34 0.16 11.97
C HIS A 567 44.66 -0.92 13.01
N GLY A 568 43.62 -1.51 13.61
CA GLY A 568 43.71 -2.78 14.31
C GLY A 568 42.86 -3.81 13.58
N GLN A 569 43.48 -4.66 12.74
CA GLN A 569 42.85 -5.88 12.25
C GLN A 569 43.01 -6.97 13.31
N ARG A 570 41.92 -7.65 13.68
CA ARG A 570 41.97 -8.99 14.27
C ARG A 570 41.29 -9.94 13.30
N GLU A 571 42.07 -10.87 12.77
CA GLU A 571 41.59 -12.03 12.02
C GLU A 571 40.90 -12.99 13.00
N VAL A 572 39.74 -13.51 12.61
CA VAL A 572 39.09 -14.64 13.27
C VAL A 572 39.17 -15.82 12.29
N GLU A 573 39.99 -16.81 12.63
CA GLU A 573 40.05 -18.08 11.92
C GLU A 573 38.76 -18.89 12.15
N CYS A 574 38.03 -19.20 11.09
CA CYS A 574 37.04 -20.28 11.10
C CYS A 574 37.74 -21.59 10.73
N ARG A 575 37.71 -22.58 11.62
CA ARG A 575 38.10 -23.97 11.31
C ARG A 575 36.97 -24.65 10.55
N HIS A 576 37.31 -25.28 9.43
CA HIS A 576 36.43 -26.22 8.73
C HIS A 576 36.62 -27.63 9.32
N ASP A 577 35.52 -28.25 9.73
CA ASP A 577 35.37 -29.71 9.70
C ASP A 577 34.17 -30.03 8.80
N SER A 578 34.40 -30.91 7.83
CA SER A 578 33.49 -31.32 6.77
C SER A 578 32.48 -32.35 7.25
N ASP A 579 31.18 -32.05 7.08
CA ASP A 579 30.09 -32.95 6.65
C ASP A 579 28.73 -32.38 7.13
N SER A 580 28.11 -31.48 6.36
CA SER A 580 26.66 -31.16 6.37
C SER A 580 26.32 -30.04 5.38
N ALA A 581 25.05 -29.96 4.97
CA ALA A 581 24.54 -29.12 3.88
C ALA A 581 24.98 -27.64 3.95
N ASP A 582 25.32 -27.07 2.80
CA ASP A 582 25.86 -25.71 2.66
C ASP A 582 24.80 -24.64 3.03
N PHE A 583 25.02 -23.94 4.15
CA PHE A 583 24.31 -22.70 4.47
C PHE A 583 25.03 -21.50 3.84
N VAL A 584 24.34 -20.74 2.99
CA VAL A 584 24.83 -19.42 2.54
C VAL A 584 24.18 -18.34 3.41
N LEU A 585 24.86 -17.98 4.49
CA LEU A 585 24.46 -16.88 5.38
C LEU A 585 25.11 -15.58 4.89
N GLU A 586 24.32 -14.61 4.44
CA GLU A 586 24.81 -13.25 4.11
C GLU A 586 24.26 -12.27 5.17
N THR A 587 25.13 -11.82 6.08
CA THR A 587 24.77 -10.88 7.15
C THR A 587 25.12 -9.45 6.76
N ALA A 588 24.13 -8.56 6.90
CA ALA A 588 24.27 -7.14 6.62
C ALA A 588 24.33 -6.35 7.95
N ALA A 589 25.52 -6.19 8.54
CA ALA A 589 25.69 -5.35 9.72
C ALA A 589 25.69 -3.85 9.37
N CYS A 590 25.08 -3.04 10.24
CA CYS A 590 25.33 -1.61 10.39
C CYS A 590 26.10 -1.44 11.71
N GLU A 591 26.92 -0.38 11.87
CA GLU A 591 27.98 -0.14 12.90
C GLU A 591 27.65 -0.35 14.40
N GLN A 592 26.50 -0.92 14.77
CA GLN A 592 26.29 -1.53 16.07
C GLN A 592 26.37 -3.05 15.94
N ASP A 593 27.47 -3.64 16.41
CA ASP A 593 27.65 -5.08 16.57
C ASP A 593 26.51 -5.64 17.45
N LEU A 594 25.44 -6.14 16.81
CA LEU A 594 24.49 -7.00 17.49
C LEU A 594 25.14 -8.39 17.57
N ALA A 595 25.52 -8.78 18.78
CA ALA A 595 25.80 -10.17 19.10
C ALA A 595 24.47 -10.94 19.04
N PHE A 596 24.15 -11.51 17.88
CA PHE A 596 23.13 -12.55 17.76
C PHE A 596 23.67 -13.80 18.46
N SER A 597 22.91 -14.39 19.37
CA SER A 597 23.32 -15.65 20.00
C SER A 597 22.89 -16.84 19.16
N GLU A 598 21.65 -16.89 18.68
CA GLU A 598 21.08 -18.05 17.99
C GLU A 598 20.04 -17.66 16.93
N VAL A 599 20.02 -18.41 15.81
CA VAL A 599 18.96 -18.35 14.78
C VAL A 599 18.29 -19.72 14.72
N HIS A 600 17.00 -19.80 15.00
CA HIS A 600 16.25 -21.05 14.94
C HIS A 600 15.40 -21.13 13.68
N ILE A 601 15.51 -22.24 12.96
CA ILE A 601 14.70 -22.56 11.78
C ILE A 601 13.78 -23.73 12.13
N ASN A 602 12.47 -23.48 12.22
CA ASN A 602 11.48 -24.49 12.54
C ASN A 602 11.05 -25.27 11.28
N GLY A 603 10.83 -26.57 11.44
CA GLY A 603 10.32 -27.46 10.38
C GLY A 603 11.37 -28.36 9.72
N ILE A 604 12.57 -28.50 10.30
CA ILE A 604 13.59 -29.45 9.84
C ILE A 604 13.27 -30.84 10.43
N PRO A 605 12.96 -31.89 9.64
CA PRO A 605 13.04 -33.25 10.15
C PRO A 605 14.51 -33.58 10.45
N GLY A 606 14.88 -33.65 11.72
CA GLY A 606 16.11 -34.33 12.16
C GLY A 606 17.32 -33.51 12.58
N TRP A 607 17.22 -32.20 12.86
CA TRP A 607 18.38 -31.43 13.36
C TRP A 607 18.11 -30.78 14.73
N GLN A 608 18.90 -31.19 15.73
CA GLN A 608 19.12 -30.48 16.99
C GLN A 608 20.44 -29.73 16.87
N TYR A 609 20.42 -28.41 17.13
CA TYR A 609 21.62 -27.57 17.16
C TYR A 609 22.53 -28.04 18.31
N ALA A 610 23.81 -28.26 18.03
CA ALA A 610 24.86 -28.41 19.03
C ALA A 610 25.59 -27.06 19.18
N PRO A 611 25.99 -26.69 20.41
CA PRO A 611 26.19 -25.31 20.88
C PRO A 611 27.27 -24.50 20.16
#